data_AF-A0A7V8ALH7-F1
#
_entry.id   AF-A0A7V8ALH7-F1
#
_cell.length_a   1.000
_cell.length_b   1.000
_cell.length_c   1.000
_cell.angle_alpha   90.00
_cell.angle_beta   90.00
_cell.angle_gamma   90.00
#
_symmetry.space_group_name_H-M   'P 1'
#
loop_
_entity.id
_entity.type
_entity.pdbx_description
1 polymer ?
#
loop_
_entity_poly.entity_id
_entity_poly.type
_entity_poly.pdbx_seq_one_letter_code
_entity_poly.pdbx_strand_id
1 'polypeptide(L)' 'VKGAKPRIEALKQVMEKEGVTHMAALCAICKSQFTKVLPYYDIEMEAVVSVHGLVSKAIQLGTNKI' A
#
# COMPACT_ATOMS: atom_id res chain seq x y z
N VAL A 1 0.94 8.05 16.34
CA VAL A 1 0.28 6.73 16.51
C VAL A 1 1.23 5.76 17.23
N LYS A 2 0.82 5.17 18.36
CA LYS A 2 1.66 4.25 19.14
C LYS A 2 1.94 2.96 18.34
N GLY A 3 3.20 2.51 18.29
CA GLY A 3 3.60 1.26 17.64
C GLY A 3 3.66 1.28 16.10
N ALA A 4 3.46 2.44 15.46
CA ALA A 4 3.58 2.56 13.99
C ALA A 4 5.03 2.72 13.52
N LYS A 5 5.88 3.40 14.31
CA LYS A 5 7.25 3.81 13.97
C LYS A 5 8.09 2.72 13.29
N PRO A 6 8.29 1.51 13.85
CA PRO A 6 9.16 0.51 13.23
C PRO A 6 8.67 0.05 11.85
N ARG A 7 7.34 0.06 11.62
CA ARG A 7 6.75 -0.32 10.33
C ARG A 7 6.91 0.78 9.28
N ILE A 8 6.83 2.04 9.71
CA ILE A 8 7.02 3.17 8.80
C ILE A 8 8.49 3.36 8.44
N GLU A 9 9.41 3.14 9.37
CA GLU A 9 10.85 3.17 9.10
C GLU A 9 11.24 2.10 8.08
N ALA A 10 10.73 0.87 8.25
CA ALA A 10 10.93 -0.19 7.27
C ALA A 10 10.37 0.17 5.87
N LEU A 11 9.18 0.80 5.83
CA LEU A 11 8.60 1.27 4.58
C LEU A 11 9.45 2.36 3.93
N LYS A 12 9.84 3.41 4.66
CA LYS A 12 10.71 4.49 4.13
C LYS A 12 12.02 3.95 3.57
N GLN A 13 12.65 3.01 4.28
CA GLN A 13 13.89 2.40 3.83
C GLN A 13 13.76 1.76 2.45
N VAL A 14 12.69 0.99 2.20
CA VAL A 14 12.49 0.34 0.88
C VAL A 14 12.00 1.32 -0.18
N MET A 15 11.28 2.38 0.19
CA MET A 15 10.94 3.48 -0.73
C MET A 15 12.21 4.17 -1.25
N GLU A 16 13.16 4.47 -0.36
CA GLU A 16 14.41 5.15 -0.70
C GLU A 16 15.40 4.24 -1.44
N LYS A 17 15.56 2.99 -0.98
CA LYS A 17 16.60 2.09 -1.53
C LYS A 17 16.16 1.31 -2.75
N GLU A 18 14.89 0.92 -2.82
CA GLU A 18 14.35 0.02 -3.85
C GLU A 18 13.33 0.71 -4.76
N GLY A 19 12.98 1.98 -4.50
CA GLY A 19 12.00 2.72 -5.29
C GLY A 19 10.57 2.22 -5.12
N VAL A 20 10.25 1.61 -3.97
CA VAL A 20 8.86 1.19 -3.67
C VAL A 20 7.94 2.42 -3.71
N THR A 21 6.87 2.34 -4.52
CA THR A 21 5.93 3.46 -4.70
C THR A 21 4.66 3.31 -3.86
N HIS A 22 4.21 2.06 -3.65
CA HIS A 22 2.98 1.76 -2.92
C HIS A 22 3.16 0.51 -2.05
N MET A 23 2.61 0.54 -0.83
CA MET A 23 2.42 -0.61 0.03
C MET A 23 1.06 -1.25 -0.30
N ALA A 24 1.06 -2.51 -0.74
CA ALA A 24 -0.17 -3.27 -0.96
C ALA A 24 -0.62 -3.99 0.32
N ALA A 25 -1.81 -3.66 0.81
CA ALA A 25 -2.41 -4.27 1.99
C ALA A 25 -3.44 -5.35 1.59
N LEU A 26 -3.26 -6.58 2.07
CA LEU A 26 -4.22 -7.68 1.88
C LEU A 26 -5.46 -7.56 2.79
N CYS A 27 -5.31 -6.89 3.93
CA CYS A 27 -6.37 -6.72 4.92
C CYS A 27 -6.97 -5.31 4.83
N ALA A 28 -8.29 -5.23 4.73
CA ALA A 28 -9.02 -3.96 4.63
C ALA A 28 -8.84 -3.07 5.87
N ILE A 29 -8.81 -3.65 7.07
CA ILE A 29 -8.55 -2.92 8.32
C ILE A 29 -7.12 -2.40 8.33
N CYS A 30 -6.14 -3.21 7.94
CA CYS A 30 -4.75 -2.75 7.86
C CYS A 30 -4.61 -1.56 6.90
N LYS A 31 -5.26 -1.61 5.73
CA LYS A 31 -5.29 -0.48 4.80
C LYS A 31 -5.84 0.77 5.50
N SER A 32 -7.04 0.69 6.09
CA SER A 32 -7.69 1.86 6.69
C SER A 32 -6.91 2.44 7.88
N GLN A 33 -6.22 1.61 8.64
CA GLN A 33 -5.31 2.06 9.69
C GLN A 33 -4.11 2.79 9.10
N PHE A 34 -3.41 2.19 8.12
CA PHE A 34 -2.23 2.81 7.53
C PHE A 34 -2.53 4.08 6.76
N THR A 35 -3.66 4.18 6.06
CA THR A 35 -4.12 5.41 5.39
C THR A 35 -4.16 6.60 6.34
N LYS A 36 -4.49 6.38 7.62
CA LYS A 36 -4.48 7.44 8.64
C LYS A 36 -3.12 7.63 9.31
N VAL A 37 -2.28 6.59 9.36
CA VAL A 37 -0.98 6.60 10.02
C VAL A 37 0.09 7.28 9.17
N LEU A 38 0.11 7.03 7.87
CA LEU A 38 1.14 7.49 6.94
C LEU A 38 1.33 9.02 6.91
N PRO A 39 0.26 9.85 6.94
CA PRO A 39 0.42 11.31 6.96
C PRO A 39 1.17 11.86 8.18
N TYR A 40 1.19 11.15 9.31
CA TYR A 40 1.98 11.55 10.48
C TYR A 40 3.51 11.44 10.26
N TYR A 41 3.93 10.86 9.15
CA TYR A 41 5.33 10.64 8.78
C TYR A 41 5.65 11.21 7.39
N ASP A 42 4.85 12.17 6.89
CA ASP A 42 5.03 12.82 5.58
C ASP A 42 4.99 11.83 4.41
N ILE A 43 4.19 10.77 4.53
CA ILE A 43 3.91 9.83 3.44
C ILE A 43 2.45 10.01 3.02
N GLU A 44 2.24 10.18 1.72
CA GLU A 44 0.91 10.35 1.12
C GLU A 44 -0.04 9.20 1.47
N MET A 45 -1.32 9.52 1.64
CA MET A 45 -2.35 8.54 2.00
C MET A 45 -2.52 7.45 0.93
N GLU A 46 -2.29 7.84 -0.33
CA GLU A 46 -2.39 7.03 -1.54
C GLU A 46 -1.26 5.99 -1.63
N ALA A 47 -0.18 6.15 -0.85
CA ALA A 47 0.92 5.20 -0.80
C ALA A 47 0.51 3.83 -0.22
N VAL A 48 -0.71 3.67 0.33
CA VAL A 48 -1.26 2.37 0.71
C VAL A 48 -2.50 1.99 -0.12
N VAL A 49 -2.40 0.88 -0.84
CA VAL A 49 -3.46 0.35 -1.72
C VAL A 49 -3.97 -0.99 -1.22
N SER A 50 -5.18 -1.40 -1.63
CA SER A 50 -5.63 -2.78 -1.38
C SER A 50 -5.09 -3.71 -2.46
N VAL A 51 -4.71 -4.94 -2.07
CA VAL A 51 -4.30 -5.98 -3.03
C VAL A 51 -5.40 -6.22 -4.07
N HIS A 52 -6.67 -6.33 -3.64
CA HIS A 52 -7.80 -6.48 -4.55
C HIS A 52 -7.91 -5.32 -5.57
N GLY A 53 -7.71 -4.07 -5.14
CA GLY A 53 -7.77 -2.92 -6.03
C GLY A 53 -6.60 -2.87 -7.02
N LEU A 54 -5.42 -3.27 -6.56
CA LEU A 54 -4.22 -3.37 -7.40
C LEU A 54 -4.40 -4.44 -8.49
N VAL A 55 -4.84 -5.63 -8.10
CA VAL A 55 -5.11 -6.73 -9.04
C VAL A 55 -6.24 -6.37 -10.00
N SER A 56 -7.33 -5.74 -9.53
CA SER A 56 -8.44 -5.35 -10.40
C SER A 56 -8.03 -4.39 -11.53
N LYS A 57 -7.02 -3.54 -11.31
CA LYS A 57 -6.48 -2.64 -12.34
C LYS A 57 -5.50 -3.34 -13.28
N ALA A 58 -4.79 -4.36 -12.78
CA ALA A 58 -3.73 -5.05 -13.51
C ALA A 58 -4.21 -6.31 -14.25
N ILE A 59 -5.31 -6.91 -13.82
CA ILE A 59 -5.79 -8.19 -14.33
C ILE A 59 -6.27 -8.04 -15.77
N GLN A 60 -5.70 -8.86 -16.66
CA GLN A 60 -6.16 -8.99 -18.03
C GLN A 60 -6.96 -10.29 -18.13
N LEU A 61 -8.28 -10.17 -18.06
CA LEU A 61 -9.17 -11.26 -18.40
C LEU A 61 -9.31 -11.22 -19.93
N GLY A 62 -8.65 -12.13 -20.64
CA GLY A 62 -8.84 -12.25 -22.09
C GLY A 62 -10.33 -12.38 -22.41
N THR A 63 -10.77 -11.88 -23.57
CA THR A 63 -12.08 -12.26 -24.07
C THR A 63 -12.07 -13.79 -24.17
N ASN A 64 -12.89 -14.47 -23.37
CA ASN A 64 -13.34 -15.79 -23.77
C ASN A 64 -14.01 -15.59 -25.13
N LYS A 65 -13.28 -15.87 -26.21
CA LYS A 65 -13.90 -16.13 -27.51
C LYS A 65 -14.77 -17.37 -27.27
N ILE A 66 -16.07 -17.14 -27.14
CA ILE A 66 -17.08 -18.12 -27.50
C ILE A 66 -17.46 -17.81 -28.94
#